data_AF-A0A524Q830-F1
#
_entry.id   AF-A0A524Q830-F1
#
_cell.length_a   1.000
_cell.length_b   1.000
_cell.length_c   1.000
_cell.angle_alpha   90.00
_cell.angle_beta   90.00
_cell.angle_gamma   90.00
#
_symmetry.space_group_name_H-M   'P 1'
#
loop_
_entity.id
_entity.type
_entity.pdbx_description
1 polymer ?
#
loop_
_entity_poly.entity_id
_entity_poly.type
_entity_poly.pdbx_seq_one_letter_code
_entity_poly.pdbx_strand_id
1 'polypeptide(L)'
;MAALLLLLCSASAAAEDIKANELLTRDEAIGIAYDVIVPASLDHAVTAFMGMAPLDAGDTIVPVFTEGRQYTIDGPTWFCWIDDNPQAFFEHDTRYVFINAVTGAVSVVVEKFWPVLNGEPLFMTDEEWTDLEIVIYSCIHSEEVGGDP
;
A
#
# COMPACT_ATOMS: atom_id res chain seq x y z
N MET A 1 18.40 -59.43 28.38
CA MET A 1 18.40 -58.58 27.17
C MET A 1 17.08 -57.83 27.11
N ALA A 2 17.11 -56.53 27.37
CA ALA A 2 16.15 -55.55 26.86
C ALA A 2 16.76 -54.18 27.14
N ALA A 3 17.39 -53.59 26.13
CA ALA A 3 17.92 -52.24 26.18
C ALA A 3 16.75 -51.27 26.05
N LEU A 4 16.53 -50.44 27.07
CA LEU A 4 15.55 -49.36 27.04
C LEU A 4 16.25 -48.13 26.45
N LEU A 5 15.95 -47.86 25.19
CA LEU A 5 16.51 -46.76 24.41
C LEU A 5 15.84 -45.44 24.81
N LEU A 6 16.65 -44.43 25.16
CA LEU A 6 16.21 -43.06 25.45
C LEU A 6 15.53 -42.42 24.22
N LEU A 7 14.41 -41.74 24.46
CA LEU A 7 13.95 -40.65 23.60
C LEU A 7 13.94 -39.37 24.44
N LEU A 8 14.99 -38.56 24.27
CA LEU A 8 14.98 -37.16 24.70
C LEU A 8 14.20 -36.38 23.64
N CYS A 9 12.99 -35.97 23.99
CA CYS A 9 12.19 -35.06 23.19
C CYS A 9 12.75 -33.64 23.37
N SER A 10 13.69 -33.24 22.52
CA SER A 10 14.10 -31.84 22.42
C SER A 10 12.99 -31.07 21.71
N ALA A 11 12.05 -30.51 22.47
CA ALA A 11 11.19 -29.45 21.99
C ALA A 11 12.07 -28.19 21.80
N SER A 12 12.58 -27.99 20.59
CA SER A 12 13.04 -26.67 20.18
C SER A 12 11.80 -25.81 20.01
N ALA A 13 11.40 -25.09 21.06
CA ALA A 13 10.51 -23.96 20.90
C ALA A 13 11.23 -22.98 19.97
N ALA A 14 10.75 -22.89 18.72
CA ALA A 14 11.09 -21.77 17.85
C ALA A 14 10.78 -20.51 18.67
N ALA A 15 11.82 -19.72 18.93
CA ALA A 15 11.62 -18.37 19.39
C ALA A 15 10.83 -17.66 18.30
N GLU A 16 9.53 -17.47 18.50
CA GLU A 16 8.83 -16.40 17.83
C GLU A 16 9.51 -15.13 18.32
N ASP A 17 10.33 -14.54 17.45
CA ASP A 17 10.86 -13.19 17.64
C ASP A 17 9.65 -12.29 17.86
N ILE A 18 9.43 -11.91 19.12
CA ILE A 18 8.54 -10.80 19.44
C ILE A 18 9.28 -9.56 18.92
N LYS A 19 9.10 -9.25 17.62
CA LYS A 19 9.43 -7.93 17.10
C LYS A 19 8.76 -6.95 18.06
N ALA A 20 9.55 -6.05 18.64
CA ALA A 20 9.03 -4.95 19.42
C ALA A 20 7.95 -4.23 18.58
N ASN A 21 7.01 -3.58 19.26
CA ASN A 21 5.86 -2.84 18.72
C ASN A 21 6.29 -1.61 17.88
N GLU A 22 7.11 -1.84 16.86
CA GLU A 22 7.56 -0.87 15.88
C GLU A 22 6.52 -0.83 14.76
N LEU A 23 6.18 0.38 14.34
CA LEU A 23 5.31 0.57 13.19
C LEU A 23 5.97 -0.05 11.96
N LEU A 24 5.14 -0.57 11.05
CA LEU A 24 5.57 -0.99 9.73
C LEU A 24 6.36 0.13 9.08
N THR A 25 7.53 -0.24 8.58
CA THR A 25 8.32 0.60 7.71
C THR A 25 7.58 0.87 6.40
N ARG A 26 8.01 1.90 5.67
CA ARG A 26 7.47 2.20 4.35
C ARG A 26 7.64 1.03 3.38
N ASP A 27 8.81 0.39 3.39
CA ASP A 27 9.09 -0.75 2.51
C ASP A 27 8.17 -1.95 2.80
N GLU A 28 7.89 -2.21 4.08
CA GLU A 28 6.92 -3.25 4.48
C GLU A 28 5.50 -2.89 4.01
N ALA A 29 5.09 -1.62 4.13
CA ALA A 29 3.80 -1.15 3.63
C ALA A 29 3.71 -1.21 2.09
N ILE A 30 4.79 -0.89 1.38
CA ILE A 30 4.88 -1.03 -0.08
C ILE A 30 4.71 -2.50 -0.48
N GLY A 31 5.35 -3.43 0.23
CA GLY A 31 5.16 -4.87 0.01
C GLY A 31 3.69 -5.30 0.10
N ILE A 32 2.98 -4.79 1.13
CA ILE A 32 1.54 -5.04 1.28
C ILE A 32 0.73 -4.40 0.15
N ALA A 33 1.06 -3.17 -0.27
CA ALA A 33 0.39 -2.51 -1.39
C ALA A 33 0.60 -3.27 -2.71
N TYR A 34 1.77 -3.85 -2.93
CA TYR A 34 2.05 -4.70 -4.09
C TYR A 34 1.13 -5.92 -4.19
N ASP A 35 0.82 -6.55 -3.06
CA ASP A 35 -0.13 -7.67 -3.00
C ASP A 35 -1.55 -7.24 -3.41
N VAL A 36 -1.89 -5.95 -3.28
CA VAL A 36 -3.15 -5.36 -3.75
C VAL A 36 -3.08 -4.96 -5.23
N ILE A 37 -1.96 -4.39 -5.68
CA ILE A 37 -1.75 -3.92 -7.05
C ILE A 37 -1.73 -5.09 -8.04
N VAL A 38 -1.09 -6.21 -7.68
CA VAL A 38 -0.75 -7.32 -8.58
C VAL A 38 -1.55 -8.60 -8.26
N PRO A 39 -2.88 -8.64 -8.47
CA PRO A 39 -3.51 -9.94 -8.67
C PRO A 39 -2.97 -10.54 -9.98
N ALA A 40 -2.87 -11.87 -10.06
CA ALA A 40 -2.40 -12.60 -11.26
C ALA A 40 -3.23 -12.37 -12.55
N SER A 41 -4.21 -11.46 -12.49
CA SER A 41 -5.21 -11.16 -13.51
C SER A 41 -5.31 -9.67 -13.86
N LEU A 42 -4.34 -8.82 -13.49
CA LEU A 42 -4.38 -7.40 -13.86
C LEU A 42 -4.31 -7.26 -15.39
N ASP A 43 -5.35 -6.68 -15.99
CA ASP A 43 -5.55 -6.58 -17.45
C ASP A 43 -5.61 -5.12 -17.95
N HIS A 44 -5.33 -4.16 -17.07
CA HIS A 44 -5.36 -2.72 -17.34
C HIS A 44 -4.14 -2.02 -16.76
N ALA A 45 -3.94 -0.77 -17.18
CA ALA A 45 -2.83 0.04 -16.73
C ALA A 45 -3.07 0.57 -15.31
N VAL A 46 -2.02 0.57 -14.48
CA VAL A 46 -2.07 1.03 -13.09
C VAL A 46 -0.85 1.88 -12.76
N THR A 47 -1.08 2.96 -12.01
CA THR A 47 -0.05 3.70 -11.27
C THR A 47 -0.43 3.74 -9.80
N ALA A 48 0.53 3.54 -8.90
CA ALA A 48 0.30 3.59 -7.46
C ALA A 48 1.27 4.52 -6.76
N PHE A 49 0.75 5.24 -5.77
CA PHE A 49 1.43 6.29 -5.03
C PHE A 49 1.35 6.02 -3.53
N MET A 50 2.41 6.35 -2.79
CA MET A 50 2.44 6.29 -1.34
C MET A 50 3.39 7.36 -0.80
N GLY A 51 2.93 8.15 0.18
CA GLY A 51 3.74 9.16 0.84
C GLY A 51 4.93 8.58 1.62
N MET A 52 5.79 9.46 2.12
CA MET A 52 7.01 9.07 2.84
C MET A 52 6.80 8.76 4.33
N ALA A 53 5.62 9.07 4.86
CA ALA A 53 5.24 8.83 6.25
C ALA A 53 3.80 8.29 6.33
N PRO A 54 3.46 7.53 7.38
CA PRO A 54 2.07 7.17 7.63
C PRO A 54 1.26 8.40 8.05
N LEU A 55 -0.04 8.34 7.79
CA LEU A 55 -1.03 9.30 8.30
C LEU A 55 -1.22 9.13 9.80
N ASP A 56 -1.59 10.22 10.47
CA ASP A 56 -1.84 10.27 11.90
C ASP A 56 -3.34 10.15 12.23
N ALA A 57 -3.63 9.82 13.49
CA ALA A 57 -5.01 9.81 13.97
C ALA A 57 -5.65 11.20 13.83
N GLY A 58 -6.85 11.26 13.23
CA GLY A 58 -7.59 12.48 12.96
C GLY A 58 -7.39 13.03 11.54
N ASP A 59 -6.40 12.53 10.79
CA ASP A 59 -6.29 12.84 9.36
C ASP A 59 -7.52 12.35 8.61
N THR A 60 -7.84 13.03 7.51
CA THR A 60 -9.02 12.76 6.69
C THR A 60 -8.65 12.61 5.23
N ILE A 61 -9.07 11.49 4.63
CA ILE A 61 -9.02 11.28 3.19
C ILE A 61 -10.43 11.45 2.61
N VAL A 62 -10.55 12.28 1.58
CA VAL A 62 -11.81 12.56 0.88
C VAL A 62 -11.60 12.38 -0.62
N PRO A 63 -12.44 11.61 -1.33
CA PRO A 63 -12.43 11.60 -2.79
C PRO A 63 -12.95 12.94 -3.33
N VAL A 64 -12.23 13.52 -4.29
CA VAL A 64 -12.68 14.78 -4.92
C VAL A 64 -14.06 14.62 -5.55
N PHE A 65 -14.83 15.72 -5.58
CA PHE A 65 -16.18 15.81 -6.15
C PHE A 65 -17.21 14.82 -5.58
N THR A 66 -16.91 14.17 -4.46
CA THR A 66 -17.77 13.15 -3.87
C THR A 66 -18.23 13.59 -2.49
N GLU A 67 -19.32 14.37 -2.45
CA GLU A 67 -19.88 14.88 -1.20
C GLU A 67 -20.32 13.75 -0.26
N GLY A 68 -20.05 13.92 1.04
CA GLY A 68 -20.48 12.99 2.08
C GLY A 68 -19.63 11.72 2.20
N ARG A 69 -18.60 11.52 1.37
CA ARG A 69 -17.60 10.48 1.57
C ARG A 69 -16.36 11.04 2.25
N GLN A 70 -15.98 10.45 3.37
CA GLN A 70 -14.78 10.82 4.12
C GLN A 70 -14.30 9.59 4.90
N TYR A 71 -12.98 9.41 4.93
CA TYR A 71 -12.30 8.38 5.68
C TYR A 71 -11.45 9.05 6.76
N THR A 72 -11.88 8.95 8.01
CA THR A 72 -11.10 9.45 9.16
C THR A 72 -10.13 8.37 9.62
N ILE A 73 -8.88 8.74 9.82
CA ILE A 73 -7.82 7.85 10.27
C ILE A 73 -7.87 7.73 11.80
N ASP A 74 -7.95 6.50 12.31
CA ASP A 74 -8.05 6.23 13.76
C ASP A 74 -6.69 6.03 14.45
N GLY A 75 -5.61 5.90 13.68
CA GLY A 75 -4.26 5.62 14.17
C GLY A 75 -3.24 5.57 13.03
N PRO A 76 -1.94 5.38 13.32
CA PRO A 76 -0.88 5.37 12.31
C PRO A 76 -1.23 4.46 11.12
N THR A 77 -1.39 5.05 9.93
CA THR A 77 -1.92 4.36 8.75
C THR A 77 -1.14 4.74 7.50
N TRP A 78 -0.54 3.76 6.82
CA TRP A 78 -0.03 3.97 5.48
C TRP A 78 -1.20 4.07 4.50
N PHE A 79 -1.19 5.14 3.70
CA PHE A 79 -2.17 5.36 2.66
C PHE A 79 -1.50 5.18 1.30
N CYS A 80 -2.09 4.31 0.47
CA CYS A 80 -1.71 4.15 -0.92
C CYS A 80 -2.90 4.45 -1.82
N TRP A 81 -2.66 5.32 -2.80
CA TRP A 81 -3.60 5.59 -3.87
C TRP A 81 -3.19 4.78 -5.09
N ILE A 82 -4.12 4.00 -5.61
CA ILE A 82 -3.96 3.28 -6.87
C ILE A 82 -4.91 3.89 -7.88
N ASP A 83 -4.34 4.38 -8.98
CA ASP A 83 -5.05 4.83 -10.17
C ASP A 83 -5.12 3.65 -11.14
N ASP A 84 -6.33 3.10 -11.34
CA ASP A 84 -6.57 1.95 -12.22
C ASP A 84 -6.83 2.36 -13.68
N ASN A 85 -6.69 3.65 -14.01
CA ASN A 85 -6.67 4.13 -15.38
C ASN A 85 -5.91 5.46 -15.48
N PRO A 86 -4.57 5.46 -15.35
CA PRO A 86 -3.77 6.68 -15.20
C PRO A 86 -3.72 7.55 -16.46
N GLN A 87 -4.32 7.11 -17.56
CA GLN A 87 -4.49 7.89 -18.78
C GLN A 87 -5.88 8.54 -18.90
N ALA A 88 -6.77 8.30 -17.95
CA ALA A 88 -8.09 8.93 -17.90
C ALA A 88 -8.00 10.33 -17.28
N PHE A 89 -8.61 11.31 -17.95
CA PHE A 89 -8.65 12.70 -17.51
C PHE A 89 -9.97 13.08 -16.81
N PHE A 90 -10.78 12.09 -16.43
CA PHE A 90 -12.12 12.23 -15.86
C PHE A 90 -12.39 11.07 -14.89
N GLU A 91 -13.57 11.01 -14.27
CA GLU A 91 -13.99 9.94 -13.36
C GLU A 91 -13.62 8.52 -13.87
N HIS A 92 -12.87 7.77 -13.08
CA HIS A 92 -12.47 6.40 -13.38
C HIS A 92 -12.28 5.63 -12.09
N ASP A 93 -12.26 4.30 -12.16
CA ASP A 93 -12.01 3.48 -10.98
C ASP A 93 -10.61 3.76 -10.43
N THR A 94 -10.54 3.95 -9.12
CA THR A 94 -9.30 4.04 -8.36
C THR A 94 -9.50 3.29 -7.04
N ARG A 95 -8.41 2.81 -6.44
CA ARG A 95 -8.44 2.15 -5.14
C ARG A 95 -7.71 2.96 -4.09
N TYR A 96 -8.34 3.13 -2.94
CA TYR A 96 -7.75 3.68 -1.74
C TYR A 96 -7.41 2.51 -0.82
N VAL A 97 -6.12 2.37 -0.52
CA VAL A 97 -5.59 1.29 0.31
C VAL A 97 -5.12 1.88 1.63
N PHE A 98 -5.77 1.48 2.71
CA PHE A 98 -5.43 1.87 4.08
C PHE A 98 -4.77 0.68 4.77
N ILE A 99 -3.53 0.85 5.19
CA ILE A 99 -2.74 -0.19 5.86
C ILE A 99 -2.44 0.28 7.27
N ASN A 100 -3.03 -0.39 8.26
CA ASN A 100 -2.76 -0.07 9.66
C ASN A 100 -1.29 -0.34 9.98
N ALA A 101 -0.52 0.70 10.33
CA ALA A 101 0.92 0.60 10.50
C ALA A 101 1.34 -0.21 11.74
N VAL A 102 0.42 -0.51 12.66
CA VAL A 102 0.71 -1.36 13.84
C VAL A 102 0.50 -2.84 13.53
N THR A 103 -0.52 -3.17 12.74
CA THR A 103 -1.01 -4.55 12.57
C THR A 103 -0.82 -5.11 11.16
N GLY A 104 -0.57 -4.25 10.17
CA GLY A 104 -0.59 -4.61 8.75
C GLY A 104 -1.98 -4.93 8.20
N ALA A 105 -3.06 -4.71 8.98
CA ALA A 105 -4.41 -4.91 8.50
C ALA A 105 -4.72 -3.96 7.33
N VAL A 106 -5.29 -4.51 6.26
CA VAL A 106 -5.57 -3.78 5.01
C VAL A 106 -7.07 -3.57 4.83
N SER A 107 -7.45 -2.35 4.48
CA SER A 107 -8.77 -2.01 3.95
C SER A 107 -8.61 -1.39 2.57
N VAL A 108 -9.39 -1.86 1.60
CA VAL A 108 -9.40 -1.34 0.23
C VAL A 108 -10.80 -0.83 -0.08
N VAL A 109 -10.87 0.41 -0.57
CA VAL A 109 -12.13 1.01 -1.03
C VAL A 109 -11.97 1.45 -2.47
N VAL A 110 -12.97 1.15 -3.30
CA VAL A 110 -13.04 1.65 -4.68
C VAL A 110 -13.69 3.02 -4.67
N GLU A 111 -12.98 3.97 -5.26
CA GLU A 111 -13.42 5.34 -5.48
C GLU A 111 -13.32 5.71 -6.96
N LYS A 112 -13.74 6.93 -7.26
CA LYS A 112 -13.92 7.44 -8.61
C LYS A 112 -13.05 8.64 -8.98
N PHE A 113 -12.38 9.19 -7.98
CA PHE A 113 -11.56 10.40 -8.08
C PHE A 113 -10.34 10.27 -7.17
N TRP A 114 -9.34 11.14 -7.41
CA TRP A 114 -8.13 11.21 -6.60
C TRP A 114 -8.41 11.66 -5.15
N PRO A 115 -7.53 11.31 -4.20
CA PRO A 115 -7.71 11.62 -2.80
C PRO A 115 -7.29 13.04 -2.44
N VAL A 116 -7.96 13.58 -1.43
CA VAL A 116 -7.62 14.83 -0.73
C VAL A 116 -7.32 14.50 0.72
N LEU A 117 -6.12 14.84 1.18
CA LEU A 117 -5.71 14.72 2.57
C LEU A 117 -5.87 16.07 3.28
N ASN A 118 -6.75 16.13 4.27
CA ASN A 118 -6.95 17.33 5.09
C ASN A 118 -7.21 18.63 4.30
N GLY A 119 -7.87 18.51 3.15
CA GLY A 119 -8.17 19.64 2.25
C GLY A 119 -7.16 19.84 1.11
N GLU A 120 -6.01 19.15 1.14
CA GLU A 120 -4.99 19.25 0.10
C GLU A 120 -5.01 18.02 -0.83
N PRO A 121 -5.08 18.19 -2.16
CA PRO A 121 -4.98 17.07 -3.10
C PRO A 121 -3.66 16.32 -2.93
N LEU A 122 -3.71 14.98 -2.91
CA LEU A 122 -2.51 14.15 -2.87
C LEU A 122 -2.11 13.71 -4.28
N PHE A 123 -0.80 13.76 -4.57
CA PHE A 123 -0.20 13.15 -5.76
C PHE A 123 -0.78 13.71 -7.07
N MET A 124 -0.97 15.03 -7.16
CA MET A 124 -1.62 15.68 -8.30
C MET A 124 -0.69 16.59 -9.11
N THR A 125 0.55 16.77 -8.67
CA THR A 125 1.52 17.60 -9.38
C THR A 125 2.40 16.76 -10.30
N ASP A 126 2.86 17.36 -11.41
CA ASP A 126 3.80 16.69 -12.33
C ASP A 126 5.10 16.24 -11.64
N GLU A 127 5.53 16.98 -10.61
CA GLU A 127 6.68 16.63 -9.77
C GLU A 127 6.44 15.31 -9.03
N GLU A 128 5.31 15.17 -8.32
CA GLU A 128 4.95 13.94 -7.61
C GLU A 128 4.78 12.73 -8.54
N TRP A 129 4.28 12.95 -9.76
CA TRP A 129 4.09 11.89 -10.76
C TRP A 129 5.39 11.34 -11.35
N THR A 130 6.49 12.06 -11.17
CA THR A 130 7.83 11.64 -11.63
C THR A 130 8.78 11.34 -10.46
N ASP A 131 8.35 11.56 -9.23
CA ASP A 131 9.13 11.29 -8.03
C ASP A 131 9.08 9.79 -7.69
N LEU A 132 10.22 9.11 -7.87
CA LEU A 132 10.38 7.69 -7.55
C LEU A 132 10.33 7.41 -6.04
N GLU A 133 10.45 8.43 -5.19
CA GLU A 133 10.20 8.27 -3.77
C GLU A 133 8.71 8.16 -3.49
N ILE A 134 7.80 8.68 -4.33
CA ILE A 134 6.34 8.66 -4.12
C ILE A 134 5.64 7.62 -5.00
N VAL A 135 6.06 7.50 -6.26
CA VAL A 135 5.53 6.51 -7.21
C VAL A 135 6.11 5.14 -6.88
N ILE A 136 5.28 4.30 -6.26
CA ILE A 136 5.71 2.97 -5.81
C ILE A 136 5.51 1.89 -6.88
N TYR A 137 4.67 2.14 -7.88
CA TYR A 137 4.46 1.28 -9.04
C TYR A 137 3.89 2.08 -10.22
N SER A 138 4.32 1.75 -11.44
CA SER A 138 3.74 2.30 -12.66
C SER A 138 3.98 1.36 -13.83
N CYS A 139 2.94 1.03 -14.59
CA CYS A 139 3.09 0.31 -15.86
C CYS A 139 3.09 1.23 -17.09
N ILE A 140 2.90 2.55 -16.90
CA ILE A 140 2.91 3.55 -17.99
C ILE A 140 4.25 4.29 -18.08
N HIS A 141 5.07 4.22 -17.03
CA HIS A 141 6.39 4.85 -16.94
C HIS A 141 7.53 3.83 -17.13
N SER A 142 7.27 2.68 -17.77
CA SER A 142 8.35 1.83 -18.24
C SER A 142 9.08 2.57 -19.38
N GLU A 143 10.13 3.32 -19.04
CA GLU A 143 11.23 3.45 -19.97
C GLU A 143 11.66 2.02 -20.31
N GLU A 144 11.45 1.59 -21.55
CA GLU A 144 12.23 0.50 -22.11
C GLU A 144 13.70 0.95 -22.07
N VAL A 145 14.38 0.69 -20.96
CA VAL A 145 15.83 0.70 -20.92
C VAL A 145 16.30 -0.64 -21.49
N GLY A 146 16.30 -0.73 -22.82
CA GLY A 146 17.09 -1.71 -23.56
C GLY A 146 16.37 -3.00 -23.99
N GLY A 147 15.54 -2.89 -25.03
CA GLY A 147 15.24 -4.00 -25.94
C GLY A 147 15.48 -3.56 -27.38
N ASP A 148 16.70 -3.74 -27.89
CA ASP A 148 17.04 -3.57 -29.32
C ASP A 148 16.22 -4.60 -30.15
N PRO A 149 15.74 -4.29 -31.36
CA PRO A 149 14.99 -5.20 -32.24
C PRO A 149 15.69 -6.52 -32.59
#